data_AF-A0AAN8KH24-F1
#
_entry.id   AF-A0AAN8KH24-F1
#
_cell.length_a   1.000
_cell.length_b   1.000
_cell.length_c   1.000
_cell.angle_alpha   90.00
_cell.angle_beta   90.00
_cell.angle_gamma   90.00
#
_symmetry.space_group_name_H-M   'P 1'
#
loop_
_entity.id
_entity.type
_entity.pdbx_description
1 polymer ?
#
loop_
_entity_poly.entity_id
_entity_poly.type
_entity_poly.pdbx_seq_one_letter_code
_entity_poly.pdbx_strand_id
1 'polypeptide(L)'
;MAIKREGAGHWRSEWNLVCGDYWKIPLQHICFMTGWIVGYVLLGTVCDWLGRRQGFLLSVSLSGLLGVAVCLSNSPVVFLLLRLSQGAMLAGVFLSSYLARLELCDPPHRLMVEMVSGFFAVAAELLLPGLAVLCRDWPVLQAVATLPLLLLLSYWCCPSVFPESPRWLLATGQIHQAKRCLQSFSTRNGVCLREDIYPAENLLSEIDAEYPDDTQPGYHSVLELHSTRVIWRNCLILSFTMFIGTGIQYCFTRNLRSYSHNFYFSYFLRVLTGALGCIFLCLSVNRFGRRGILLLSAIITGLSSLLLLALTQYLRGVLVLVLSVLGLLFSQALAMLSAFFASEVMPTVVRGGCLWAGASGWLYGHGCLLYDGAPEQQGLLPPPRHLRLLRRPLSAVHHAAAGEQAQAATRLPEGRREPATAPSLPVP
;
A
#
# COMPACT_ATOMS: atom_id res chain seq x y z
N MET A 1 11.59 1.41 -28.43
CA MET A 1 11.48 2.75 -27.81
C MET A 1 10.34 3.64 -28.36
N ALA A 2 9.38 3.11 -29.14
CA ALA A 2 8.21 3.86 -29.63
C ALA A 2 6.90 3.64 -28.83
N ILE A 3 6.92 2.76 -27.83
CA ILE A 3 5.71 2.20 -27.19
C ILE A 3 5.22 3.05 -25.99
N LYS A 4 5.88 4.17 -25.68
CA LYS A 4 5.44 5.12 -24.63
C LYS A 4 4.24 5.99 -25.08
N ARG A 5 3.88 5.97 -26.37
CA ARG A 5 2.87 6.87 -26.96
C ARG A 5 1.46 6.30 -27.10
N GLU A 6 1.25 5.00 -27.13
CA GLU A 6 -0.04 4.47 -27.59
C GLU A 6 -1.00 4.09 -26.44
N GLY A 7 -0.63 3.17 -25.54
CA GLY A 7 -1.57 2.72 -24.49
C GLY A 7 -1.85 3.76 -23.39
N ALA A 8 -0.81 4.48 -22.94
CA ALA A 8 -1.00 5.64 -22.06
C ALA A 8 -1.36 6.92 -22.84
N GLY A 9 -1.32 6.87 -24.18
CA GLY A 9 -1.74 7.95 -25.07
C GLY A 9 -3.25 8.01 -25.20
N HIS A 10 -3.92 6.85 -25.31
CA HIS A 10 -5.34 6.80 -25.65
C HIS A 10 -6.26 7.55 -24.66
N TRP A 11 -6.16 7.28 -23.35
CA TRP A 11 -6.89 8.09 -22.34
C TRP A 11 -6.52 9.57 -22.37
N ARG A 12 -5.22 9.86 -22.53
CA ARG A 12 -4.72 11.24 -22.50
C ARG A 12 -5.18 12.01 -23.75
N SER A 13 -5.36 11.34 -24.88
CA SER A 13 -5.87 11.90 -26.13
C SER A 13 -7.40 11.95 -26.17
N GLU A 14 -8.11 10.93 -25.66
CA GLU A 14 -9.59 10.89 -25.64
C GLU A 14 -10.18 12.04 -24.81
N TRP A 15 -9.54 12.36 -23.68
CA TRP A 15 -10.00 13.39 -22.75
C TRP A 15 -9.19 14.68 -22.86
N ASN A 16 -8.32 14.78 -23.88
CA ASN A 16 -7.46 15.94 -24.15
C ASN A 16 -6.70 16.46 -22.90
N LEU A 17 -6.11 15.53 -22.13
CA LEU A 17 -5.36 15.79 -20.89
C LEU A 17 -3.97 16.39 -21.17
N VAL A 18 -3.87 17.33 -22.12
CA VAL A 18 -2.63 18.02 -22.50
C VAL A 18 -2.64 19.45 -21.93
N CYS A 19 -1.72 19.71 -20.99
CA CYS A 19 -1.62 20.95 -20.19
C CYS A 19 -2.86 21.28 -19.33
N GLY A 20 -2.67 22.08 -18.26
CA GLY A 20 -3.74 22.54 -17.33
C GLY A 20 -4.40 21.46 -16.46
N ASP A 21 -4.75 20.32 -17.05
CA ASP A 21 -5.59 19.25 -16.50
C ASP A 21 -4.83 17.99 -16.08
N TYR A 22 -3.49 18.05 -16.09
CA TYR A 22 -2.63 16.95 -15.68
C TYR A 22 -2.90 16.45 -14.25
N TRP A 23 -3.39 17.34 -13.37
CA TRP A 23 -3.77 17.04 -11.98
C TRP A 23 -4.84 15.94 -11.85
N LYS A 24 -5.61 15.67 -12.92
CA LYS A 24 -6.66 14.64 -12.93
C LYS A 24 -6.11 13.20 -12.84
N ILE A 25 -4.90 12.95 -13.34
CA ILE A 25 -4.24 11.62 -13.28
C ILE A 25 -3.89 11.21 -11.83
N PRO A 26 -3.13 12.02 -11.05
CA PRO A 26 -2.88 11.71 -9.64
C PRO A 26 -4.17 11.78 -8.81
N LEU A 27 -5.14 12.63 -9.16
CA LEU A 27 -6.43 12.68 -8.48
C LEU A 27 -7.19 11.37 -8.55
N GLN A 28 -7.28 10.73 -9.72
CA GLN A 28 -7.92 9.41 -9.86
C GLN A 28 -7.34 8.40 -8.88
N HIS A 29 -6.01 8.37 -8.76
CA HIS A 29 -5.32 7.46 -7.86
C HIS A 29 -5.62 7.78 -6.40
N ILE A 30 -5.58 9.06 -6.02
CA ILE A 30 -5.95 9.51 -4.67
C ILE A 30 -7.39 9.11 -4.35
N CYS A 31 -8.35 9.34 -5.26
CA CYS A 31 -9.75 8.94 -5.08
C CYS A 31 -9.91 7.43 -4.87
N PHE A 32 -9.26 6.61 -5.69
CA PHE A 32 -9.28 5.14 -5.54
C PHE A 32 -8.72 4.70 -4.18
N MET A 33 -7.60 5.31 -3.80
CA MET A 33 -6.90 5.05 -2.56
C MET A 33 -7.69 5.49 -1.32
N THR A 34 -8.30 6.68 -1.35
CA THR A 34 -9.24 7.14 -0.31
C THR A 34 -10.43 6.20 -0.21
N GLY A 35 -10.97 5.77 -1.35
CA GLY A 35 -12.00 4.73 -1.41
C GLY A 35 -11.57 3.47 -0.67
N TRP A 36 -10.34 3.01 -0.89
CA TRP A 36 -9.78 1.83 -0.23
C TRP A 36 -9.73 1.97 1.31
N ILE A 37 -9.33 3.12 1.86
CA ILE A 37 -9.39 3.38 3.32
C ILE A 37 -10.83 3.29 3.83
N VAL A 38 -11.73 4.04 3.18
CA VAL A 38 -13.13 4.10 3.57
C VAL A 38 -13.76 2.71 3.51
N GLY A 39 -13.40 1.92 2.49
CA GLY A 39 -13.80 0.53 2.35
C GLY A 39 -13.34 -0.36 3.49
N TYR A 40 -12.08 -0.27 3.93
CA TYR A 40 -11.62 -1.06 5.09
C TYR A 40 -12.44 -0.76 6.36
N VAL A 41 -12.78 0.50 6.61
CA VAL A 41 -13.57 0.90 7.79
C VAL A 41 -15.01 0.39 7.66
N LEU A 42 -15.69 0.76 6.57
CA LEU A 42 -17.12 0.46 6.39
C LEU A 42 -17.37 -1.02 6.11
N LEU A 43 -16.64 -1.64 5.19
CA LEU A 43 -16.83 -3.05 4.89
C LEU A 43 -16.22 -3.95 5.95
N GLY A 44 -15.24 -3.47 6.72
CA GLY A 44 -14.75 -4.16 7.91
C GLY A 44 -15.85 -4.35 8.96
N THR A 45 -16.57 -3.29 9.31
CA THR A 45 -17.70 -3.38 10.25
C THR A 45 -18.85 -4.22 9.68
N VAL A 46 -19.16 -4.06 8.39
CA VAL A 46 -20.17 -4.88 7.73
C VAL A 46 -19.79 -6.37 7.75
N CYS A 47 -18.52 -6.72 7.54
CA CYS A 47 -18.04 -8.11 7.63
C CYS A 47 -18.09 -8.66 9.05
N ASP A 48 -17.94 -7.80 10.06
CA ASP A 48 -18.05 -8.19 11.47
C ASP A 48 -19.52 -8.45 11.86
N TRP A 49 -20.48 -7.76 11.24
CA TRP A 49 -21.93 -7.94 11.49
C TRP A 49 -22.61 -9.00 10.63
N LEU A 50 -22.36 -9.02 9.32
CA LEU A 50 -23.03 -9.95 8.39
C LEU A 50 -22.32 -11.31 8.27
N GLY A 51 -21.10 -11.41 8.78
CA GLY A 51 -20.23 -12.57 8.58
C GLY A 51 -19.25 -12.40 7.42
N ARG A 52 -18.27 -13.31 7.37
CA ARG A 52 -17.15 -13.27 6.40
C ARG A 52 -17.62 -13.63 5.01
N ARG A 53 -18.50 -14.63 4.89
CA ARG A 53 -19.01 -15.06 3.58
C ARG A 53 -19.90 -14.01 2.93
N GLN A 54 -20.90 -13.53 3.67
CA GLN A 54 -21.83 -12.52 3.16
C GLN A 54 -21.09 -11.22 2.82
N GLY A 55 -20.18 -10.78 3.69
CA GLY A 55 -19.35 -9.61 3.45
C GLY A 55 -18.48 -9.73 2.19
N PHE A 56 -17.84 -10.88 1.97
CA PHE A 56 -17.08 -11.15 0.75
C PHE A 56 -17.95 -11.07 -0.50
N LEU A 57 -19.09 -11.77 -0.49
CA LEU A 57 -19.95 -11.87 -1.67
C LEU A 57 -20.61 -10.53 -2.03
N LEU A 58 -21.04 -9.76 -1.03
CA LEU A 58 -21.55 -8.40 -1.22
C LEU A 58 -20.47 -7.51 -1.87
N SER A 59 -19.25 -7.54 -1.34
CA SER A 59 -18.12 -6.75 -1.83
C SER A 59 -17.73 -7.14 -3.26
N VAL A 60 -17.69 -8.44 -3.58
CA VAL A 60 -17.39 -8.94 -4.93
C VAL A 60 -18.50 -8.51 -5.91
N SER A 61 -19.77 -8.67 -5.54
CA SER A 61 -20.90 -8.28 -6.39
C SER A 61 -20.86 -6.80 -6.75
N LEU A 62 -20.70 -5.94 -5.73
CA LEU A 62 -20.67 -4.49 -5.93
C LEU A 62 -19.39 -4.05 -6.66
N SER A 63 -18.21 -4.62 -6.36
CA SER A 63 -16.97 -4.29 -7.07
C SER A 63 -17.02 -4.70 -8.55
N GLY A 64 -17.67 -5.82 -8.88
CA GLY A 64 -17.90 -6.27 -10.25
C GLY A 64 -18.80 -5.33 -11.03
N LEU A 65 -19.96 -4.97 -10.47
CA LEU A 65 -20.90 -4.02 -11.07
C LEU A 65 -20.26 -2.65 -11.29
N LEU A 66 -19.56 -2.13 -10.29
CA LEU A 66 -18.83 -0.86 -10.38
C LEU A 66 -17.69 -0.95 -11.41
N GLY A 67 -16.99 -2.07 -11.50
CA GLY A 67 -15.93 -2.28 -12.49
C GLY A 67 -16.45 -2.22 -13.93
N VAL A 68 -17.61 -2.82 -14.21
CA VAL A 68 -18.29 -2.70 -15.52
C VAL A 68 -18.75 -1.26 -15.76
N ALA A 69 -19.31 -0.59 -14.75
CA ALA A 69 -19.72 0.81 -14.87
C ALA A 69 -18.53 1.75 -15.17
N VAL A 70 -17.34 1.48 -14.60
CA VAL A 70 -16.11 2.23 -14.91
C VAL A 70 -15.75 2.12 -16.39
N CYS A 71 -15.89 0.94 -17.00
CA CYS A 71 -15.60 0.76 -18.43
C CYS A 71 -16.52 1.57 -19.35
N LEU A 72 -17.76 1.85 -18.92
CA LEU A 72 -18.77 2.58 -19.70
C LEU A 72 -18.78 4.09 -19.41
N SER A 73 -17.89 4.56 -18.53
CA SER A 73 -17.93 5.94 -18.05
C SER A 73 -17.37 6.94 -19.07
N ASN A 74 -18.22 7.89 -19.46
CA ASN A 74 -17.89 8.95 -20.43
C ASN A 74 -17.73 10.35 -19.80
N SER A 75 -17.93 10.49 -18.48
CA SER A 75 -17.76 11.75 -17.73
C SER A 75 -16.66 11.63 -16.68
N PRO A 76 -15.79 12.65 -16.50
CA PRO A 76 -14.58 12.48 -15.70
C PRO A 76 -14.93 12.46 -14.21
N VAL A 77 -15.97 13.20 -13.83
CA VAL A 77 -16.50 13.22 -12.46
C VAL A 77 -17.13 11.87 -12.12
N VAL A 78 -17.94 11.32 -13.03
CA VAL A 78 -18.56 9.99 -12.86
C VAL A 78 -17.48 8.92 -12.76
N PHE A 79 -16.46 8.98 -13.60
CA PHE A 79 -15.31 8.08 -13.54
C PHE A 79 -14.58 8.12 -12.18
N LEU A 80 -14.32 9.32 -11.63
CA LEU A 80 -13.68 9.48 -10.33
C LEU A 80 -14.52 8.92 -9.18
N LEU A 81 -15.84 9.18 -9.19
CA LEU A 81 -16.77 8.65 -8.19
C LEU A 81 -16.85 7.12 -8.26
N LEU A 82 -16.95 6.58 -9.47
CA LEU A 82 -16.95 5.13 -9.69
C LEU A 82 -15.64 4.50 -9.22
N ARG A 83 -14.48 5.10 -9.52
CA ARG A 83 -13.18 4.63 -9.03
C ARG A 83 -13.07 4.65 -7.52
N LEU A 84 -13.58 5.69 -6.86
CA LEU A 84 -13.61 5.77 -5.39
C LEU A 84 -14.47 4.64 -4.82
N SER A 85 -15.70 4.47 -5.33
CA SER A 85 -16.60 3.41 -4.86
C SER A 85 -16.06 2.01 -5.14
N GLN A 86 -15.43 1.79 -6.30
CA GLN A 86 -14.85 0.51 -6.68
C GLN A 86 -13.65 0.18 -5.77
N GLY A 87 -12.80 1.18 -5.46
CA GLY A 87 -11.71 1.02 -4.50
C GLY A 87 -12.22 0.62 -3.11
N ALA A 88 -13.33 1.22 -2.65
CA ALA A 88 -13.95 0.84 -1.39
C ALA A 88 -14.43 -0.62 -1.38
N MET A 89 -15.12 -1.07 -2.45
CA MET A 89 -15.59 -2.45 -2.55
C MET A 89 -14.43 -3.45 -2.67
N LEU A 90 -13.39 -3.13 -3.43
CA LEU A 90 -12.19 -3.99 -3.55
C LEU A 90 -11.45 -4.15 -2.22
N ALA A 91 -11.39 -3.09 -1.39
CA ALA A 91 -10.85 -3.21 -0.03
C ALA A 91 -11.65 -4.20 0.81
N GLY A 92 -12.98 -4.23 0.67
CA GLY A 92 -13.84 -5.23 1.32
C GLY A 92 -13.58 -6.65 0.83
N VAL A 93 -13.40 -6.85 -0.48
CA VAL A 93 -13.03 -8.15 -1.07
C VAL A 93 -11.69 -8.64 -0.48
N PHE A 94 -10.69 -7.75 -0.43
CA PHE A 94 -9.38 -8.08 0.14
C PHE A 94 -9.49 -8.42 1.64
N LEU A 95 -10.18 -7.58 2.41
CA LEU A 95 -10.32 -7.77 3.86
C LEU A 95 -11.06 -9.06 4.20
N SER A 96 -12.22 -9.28 3.60
CA SER A 96 -13.06 -10.46 3.87
C SER A 96 -12.37 -11.76 3.46
N SER A 97 -11.70 -11.81 2.31
CA SER A 97 -10.94 -12.98 1.89
C SER A 97 -9.74 -13.26 2.81
N TYR A 98 -9.03 -12.21 3.24
CA TYR A 98 -7.94 -12.30 4.20
C TYR A 98 -8.41 -12.87 5.55
N LEU A 99 -9.50 -12.34 6.10
CA LEU A 99 -10.06 -12.82 7.37
C LEU A 99 -10.59 -14.24 7.27
N ALA A 100 -11.26 -14.59 6.17
CA ALA A 100 -11.77 -15.93 5.94
C ALA A 100 -10.63 -16.97 5.93
N ARG A 101 -9.51 -16.71 5.25
CA ARG A 101 -8.33 -17.61 5.26
C ARG A 101 -7.82 -17.86 6.67
N LEU A 102 -7.68 -16.81 7.47
CA LEU A 102 -7.14 -16.94 8.83
C LEU A 102 -8.07 -17.66 9.80
N GLU A 103 -9.38 -17.50 9.62
CA GLU A 103 -10.39 -18.10 10.50
C GLU A 103 -10.72 -19.54 10.13
N LEU A 104 -10.59 -19.90 8.84
CA LEU A 104 -10.77 -21.26 8.34
C LEU A 104 -9.53 -22.15 8.56
N CYS A 105 -8.36 -21.56 8.79
CA CYS A 105 -7.11 -22.31 8.97
C CYS A 105 -6.69 -22.47 10.44
N ASP A 106 -6.08 -23.63 10.72
CA ASP A 106 -5.52 -23.96 12.02
C ASP A 106 -4.37 -23.00 12.40
N PRO A 107 -4.24 -22.63 13.69
CA PRO A 107 -3.22 -21.71 14.17
C PRO A 107 -1.78 -21.93 13.65
N PRO A 108 -1.22 -23.17 13.59
CA PRO A 108 0.14 -23.38 13.11
C PRO A 108 0.32 -23.11 11.61
N HIS A 109 -0.73 -23.27 10.81
CA HIS A 109 -0.66 -23.17 9.34
C HIS A 109 -1.01 -21.77 8.81
N ARG A 110 -1.56 -20.88 9.65
CA ARG A 110 -2.02 -19.53 9.23
C ARG A 110 -0.96 -18.73 8.49
N LEU A 111 0.29 -18.75 8.98
CA LEU A 111 1.38 -18.02 8.33
C LEU A 111 1.61 -18.55 6.93
N MET A 112 1.70 -19.87 6.76
CA MET A 112 1.97 -20.49 5.48
C MET A 112 0.87 -20.17 4.46
N VAL A 113 -0.39 -20.22 4.88
CA VAL A 113 -1.54 -19.89 4.03
C VAL A 113 -1.49 -18.43 3.55
N GLU A 114 -1.14 -17.49 4.43
CA GLU A 114 -0.95 -16.09 4.03
C GLU A 114 0.25 -15.89 3.10
N MET A 115 1.36 -16.61 3.33
CA MET A 115 2.52 -16.53 2.43
C MET A 115 2.21 -17.09 1.04
N VAL A 116 1.47 -18.19 0.95
CA VAL A 116 0.97 -18.74 -0.32
C VAL A 116 0.08 -17.73 -1.05
N SER A 117 -0.86 -17.09 -0.32
CA SER A 117 -1.65 -15.98 -0.89
C SER A 117 -0.77 -14.82 -1.37
N GLY A 118 0.32 -14.52 -0.65
CA GLY A 118 1.30 -13.52 -1.05
C GLY A 118 1.98 -13.84 -2.38
N PHE A 119 2.37 -15.10 -2.61
CA PHE A 119 2.94 -15.51 -3.90
C PHE A 119 1.96 -15.37 -5.07
N PHE A 120 0.67 -15.67 -4.85
CA PHE A 120 -0.35 -15.41 -5.87
C PHE A 120 -0.49 -13.91 -6.18
N ALA A 121 -0.44 -13.04 -5.17
CA ALA A 121 -0.47 -11.60 -5.36
C ALA A 121 0.77 -11.11 -6.15
N VAL A 122 1.96 -11.59 -5.81
CA VAL A 122 3.21 -11.31 -6.55
C VAL A 122 3.09 -11.76 -8.01
N ALA A 123 2.59 -12.97 -8.26
CA ALA A 123 2.40 -13.47 -9.61
C ALA A 123 1.43 -12.60 -10.43
N ALA A 124 0.33 -12.15 -9.81
CA ALA A 124 -0.62 -11.23 -10.43
C ALA A 124 0.03 -9.86 -10.74
N GLU A 125 0.84 -9.31 -9.83
CA GLU A 125 1.59 -8.07 -10.08
C GLU A 125 2.63 -8.23 -11.20
N LEU A 126 3.34 -9.36 -11.28
CA LEU A 126 4.28 -9.62 -12.38
C LEU A 126 3.58 -9.74 -13.74
N LEU A 127 2.37 -10.30 -13.76
CA LEU A 127 1.58 -10.48 -14.98
C LEU A 127 0.94 -9.17 -15.49
N LEU A 128 0.61 -8.25 -14.57
CA LEU A 128 -0.15 -7.03 -14.87
C LEU A 128 0.46 -6.16 -15.99
N PRO A 129 1.78 -5.87 -16.05
CA PRO A 129 2.37 -5.14 -17.16
C PRO A 129 2.19 -5.84 -18.51
N GLY A 130 2.28 -7.17 -18.53
CA GLY A 130 2.07 -7.96 -19.74
C GLY A 130 0.63 -7.84 -20.26
N LEU A 131 -0.35 -7.92 -19.35
CA LEU A 131 -1.76 -7.71 -19.69
C LEU A 131 -2.02 -6.28 -20.16
N ALA A 132 -1.39 -5.28 -19.55
CA ALA A 132 -1.52 -3.88 -19.97
C ALA A 132 -0.98 -3.65 -21.40
N VAL A 133 0.12 -4.32 -21.78
CA VAL A 133 0.65 -4.26 -23.15
C VAL A 133 -0.26 -4.99 -24.14
N LEU A 134 -0.85 -6.12 -23.73
CA LEU A 134 -1.74 -6.91 -24.59
C LEU A 134 -3.08 -6.20 -24.86
N CYS A 135 -3.69 -5.62 -23.82
CA CYS A 135 -5.02 -5.02 -23.94
C CYS A 135 -5.01 -3.71 -24.74
N ARG A 136 -3.88 -2.97 -24.73
CA ARG A 136 -3.65 -1.63 -25.34
C ARG A 136 -4.60 -0.53 -24.86
N ASP A 137 -5.89 -0.81 -24.87
CA ASP A 137 -6.97 0.01 -24.35
C ASP A 137 -7.27 -0.32 -22.90
N TRP A 138 -7.65 0.73 -22.20
CA TRP A 138 -7.89 0.66 -20.78
C TRP A 138 -9.25 0.16 -20.34
N PRO A 139 -10.36 0.37 -21.08
CA PRO A 139 -11.64 -0.18 -20.66
C PRO A 139 -11.57 -1.70 -20.81
N VAL A 140 -10.85 -2.17 -21.84
CA VAL A 140 -10.54 -3.58 -22.04
C VAL A 140 -9.70 -4.11 -20.88
N LEU A 141 -8.63 -3.42 -20.49
CA LEU A 141 -7.83 -3.83 -19.32
C LEU A 141 -8.66 -3.89 -18.03
N GLN A 142 -9.53 -2.90 -17.81
CA GLN A 142 -10.45 -2.86 -16.67
C GLN A 142 -11.47 -4.00 -16.72
N ALA A 143 -12.01 -4.33 -17.89
CA ALA A 143 -12.94 -5.44 -18.08
C ALA A 143 -12.26 -6.79 -17.81
N VAL A 144 -11.05 -7.00 -18.36
CA VAL A 144 -10.23 -8.20 -18.13
C VAL A 144 -9.90 -8.36 -16.65
N ALA A 145 -9.59 -7.26 -15.94
CA ALA A 145 -9.36 -7.31 -14.49
C ALA A 145 -10.62 -7.58 -13.66
N THR A 146 -11.80 -7.19 -14.17
CA THR A 146 -13.10 -7.38 -13.48
C THR A 146 -13.66 -8.78 -13.72
N LEU A 147 -13.32 -9.43 -14.83
CA LEU A 147 -13.82 -10.75 -15.20
C LEU A 147 -13.56 -11.84 -14.14
N PRO A 148 -12.35 -12.00 -13.57
CA PRO A 148 -12.11 -12.95 -12.48
C PRO A 148 -12.98 -12.70 -11.25
N LEU A 149 -13.28 -11.44 -10.93
CA LEU A 149 -14.16 -11.09 -9.81
C LEU A 149 -15.60 -11.54 -10.08
N LEU A 150 -16.08 -11.40 -11.31
CA LEU A 150 -17.40 -11.90 -11.69
C LEU A 150 -17.47 -13.43 -11.69
N LEU A 151 -16.39 -14.12 -12.09
CA LEU A 151 -16.31 -15.57 -11.97
C LEU A 151 -16.37 -16.02 -10.52
N LEU A 152 -15.83 -15.23 -9.57
CA LEU A 152 -15.94 -15.54 -8.15
C LEU A 152 -17.40 -15.52 -7.64
N LEU A 153 -18.33 -14.83 -8.32
CA LEU A 153 -19.75 -14.88 -7.98
C LEU A 153 -20.36 -16.26 -8.21
N SER A 154 -19.80 -17.08 -9.10
CA SER A 154 -20.28 -18.46 -9.27
C SER A 154 -20.16 -19.29 -7.99
N TYR A 155 -19.21 -18.95 -7.11
CA TYR A 155 -19.08 -19.58 -5.79
C TYR A 155 -20.23 -19.22 -4.83
N TRP A 156 -21.05 -18.21 -5.13
CA TRP A 156 -22.28 -17.91 -4.38
C TRP A 156 -23.20 -19.13 -4.31
N CYS A 157 -23.37 -19.83 -5.44
CA CYS A 157 -24.27 -20.96 -5.59
C CYS A 157 -23.80 -22.22 -4.87
N CYS A 158 -22.56 -22.24 -4.38
CA CYS A 158 -21.97 -23.39 -3.70
C CYS A 158 -21.63 -23.05 -2.24
N PRO A 159 -22.63 -23.06 -1.32
CA PRO A 159 -22.41 -22.92 0.12
C PRO A 159 -21.35 -23.88 0.67
N SER A 160 -21.28 -25.04 0.03
CA SER A 160 -20.32 -26.08 0.33
C SER A 160 -18.88 -25.62 0.10
N VAL A 161 -18.57 -24.83 -0.93
CA VAL A 161 -17.18 -24.49 -1.29
C VAL A 161 -16.63 -23.36 -0.41
N PHE A 162 -17.48 -22.41 -0.02
CA PHE A 162 -17.10 -21.29 0.83
C PHE A 162 -18.03 -21.21 2.06
N PRO A 163 -17.75 -22.01 3.10
CA PRO A 163 -18.52 -21.98 4.34
C PRO A 163 -18.26 -20.68 5.13
N GLU A 164 -19.19 -20.35 6.02
CA GLU A 164 -19.01 -19.25 6.96
C GLU A 164 -17.93 -19.59 8.01
N SER A 165 -17.32 -18.58 8.61
CA SER A 165 -16.28 -18.79 9.62
C SER A 165 -16.84 -19.44 10.90
N PRO A 166 -16.35 -20.63 11.31
CA PRO A 166 -16.78 -21.26 12.57
C PRO A 166 -16.49 -20.39 13.78
N ARG A 167 -15.39 -19.64 13.74
CA ARG A 167 -14.95 -18.78 14.85
C ARG A 167 -15.85 -17.55 14.99
N TRP A 168 -16.33 -17.01 13.87
CA TRP A 168 -17.33 -15.94 13.88
C TRP A 168 -18.69 -16.45 14.36
N LEU A 169 -19.12 -17.64 13.92
CA LEU A 169 -20.37 -18.26 14.36
C LEU A 169 -20.38 -18.52 15.88
N LEU A 170 -19.29 -19.04 16.44
CA LEU A 170 -19.15 -19.22 17.89
C LEU A 170 -19.15 -17.87 18.62
N ALA A 171 -18.38 -16.89 18.14
CA ALA A 171 -18.27 -15.59 18.79
C ALA A 171 -19.55 -14.75 18.72
N THR A 172 -20.45 -15.04 17.77
CA THR A 172 -21.76 -14.40 17.65
C THR A 172 -22.88 -15.24 18.26
N GLY A 173 -22.58 -16.32 18.98
CA GLY A 173 -23.58 -17.16 19.66
C GLY A 173 -24.41 -18.06 18.74
N GLN A 174 -24.05 -18.20 17.46
CA GLN A 174 -24.76 -19.05 16.50
C GLN A 174 -24.28 -20.51 16.57
N ILE A 175 -24.43 -21.12 17.75
CA ILE A 175 -23.82 -22.42 18.10
C ILE A 175 -24.27 -23.54 17.15
N HIS A 176 -25.57 -23.62 16.85
CA HIS A 176 -26.09 -24.65 15.94
C HIS A 176 -25.43 -24.58 14.55
N GLN A 177 -25.19 -23.39 14.02
CA GLN A 177 -24.56 -23.23 12.71
C GLN A 177 -23.07 -23.55 12.77
N ALA A 178 -22.39 -23.16 13.85
CA ALA A 178 -20.99 -23.50 14.08
C ALA A 178 -20.77 -25.01 14.09
N LYS A 179 -21.62 -25.76 14.82
CA LYS A 179 -21.57 -27.24 14.87
C LYS A 179 -21.74 -27.87 13.49
N ARG A 180 -22.73 -27.45 12.72
CA ARG A 180 -22.95 -27.93 11.33
C ARG A 180 -21.73 -27.67 10.45
N CYS A 181 -21.11 -26.49 10.58
CA CYS A 181 -19.92 -26.16 9.81
C CYS A 181 -18.73 -27.06 10.17
N LEU A 182 -18.48 -27.27 11.47
CA LEU A 182 -17.39 -28.14 11.95
C LEU A 182 -17.60 -29.61 11.55
N GLN A 183 -18.84 -30.12 11.64
CA GLN A 183 -19.21 -31.45 11.16
C GLN A 183 -18.99 -31.61 9.65
N SER A 184 -19.31 -30.56 8.86
CA SER A 184 -19.01 -30.58 7.42
C SER A 184 -17.50 -30.61 7.14
N PHE A 185 -16.66 -30.03 8.00
CA PHE A 185 -15.20 -30.13 7.85
C PHE A 185 -14.68 -31.50 8.24
N SER A 186 -15.15 -32.07 9.35
CA SER A 186 -14.69 -33.39 9.80
C SER A 186 -15.03 -34.49 8.80
N THR A 187 -16.23 -34.44 8.21
CA THR A 187 -16.69 -35.38 7.19
C THR A 187 -15.86 -35.29 5.91
N ARG A 188 -15.60 -34.07 5.42
CA ARG A 188 -14.80 -33.86 4.19
C ARG A 188 -13.32 -34.16 4.35
N ASN A 189 -12.76 -33.87 5.53
CA ASN A 189 -11.37 -34.16 5.82
C ASN A 189 -11.15 -35.64 6.16
N GLY A 190 -12.20 -36.47 6.17
CA GLY A 190 -12.12 -37.90 6.50
C GLY A 190 -11.75 -38.16 7.96
N VAL A 191 -11.83 -37.15 8.83
CA VAL A 191 -11.46 -37.27 10.27
C VAL A 191 -12.45 -38.16 11.02
N CYS A 192 -13.68 -38.33 10.49
CA CYS A 192 -14.66 -39.28 11.02
C CYS A 192 -14.34 -40.76 10.76
N LEU A 193 -13.25 -41.11 10.05
CA LEU A 193 -12.92 -42.50 9.66
C LEU A 193 -11.80 -43.15 10.49
N ARG A 194 -11.28 -42.49 11.54
CA ARG A 194 -10.26 -43.09 12.41
C ARG A 194 -10.86 -43.31 13.80
N GLU A 195 -11.12 -44.57 14.13
CA GLU A 195 -11.86 -45.06 15.31
C GLU A 195 -11.24 -44.77 16.69
N ASP A 196 -10.09 -44.09 16.75
CA ASP A 196 -9.40 -43.85 18.02
C ASP A 196 -9.56 -42.38 18.43
N ILE A 197 -10.57 -42.15 19.28
CA ILE A 197 -10.95 -40.90 19.94
C ILE A 197 -11.64 -39.94 18.96
N TYR A 198 -12.89 -39.56 19.21
CA TYR A 198 -13.64 -38.57 18.44
C TYR A 198 -13.28 -37.15 18.90
N PRO A 199 -12.26 -36.46 18.34
CA PRO A 199 -11.97 -35.08 18.71
C PRO A 199 -13.11 -34.13 18.34
N ALA A 200 -13.90 -34.48 17.31
CA ALA A 200 -15.06 -33.71 16.90
C ALA A 200 -16.20 -33.81 17.93
N GLU A 201 -16.50 -35.00 18.46
CA GLU A 201 -17.55 -35.16 19.48
C GLU A 201 -17.11 -34.54 20.81
N ASN A 202 -15.85 -34.71 21.20
CA ASN A 202 -15.30 -34.03 22.38
C ASN A 202 -15.38 -32.50 22.25
N LEU A 203 -14.99 -31.94 21.10
CA LEU A 203 -15.11 -30.50 20.83
C LEU A 203 -16.57 -30.02 20.83
N LEU A 204 -17.48 -30.79 20.24
CA LEU A 204 -18.91 -30.47 20.25
C LEU A 204 -19.47 -30.50 21.67
N SER A 205 -19.05 -31.46 22.50
CA SER A 205 -19.45 -31.57 23.90
C SER A 205 -18.86 -30.47 24.80
N GLU A 206 -17.63 -30.01 24.51
CA GLU A 206 -17.04 -28.83 25.17
C GLU A 206 -17.81 -27.55 24.82
N ILE A 207 -18.21 -27.40 23.56
CA ILE A 207 -19.06 -26.27 23.13
C ILE A 207 -20.41 -26.32 23.86
N ASP A 208 -21.00 -27.50 24.05
CA ASP A 208 -22.26 -27.69 24.79
C ASP A 208 -22.13 -27.40 26.29
N ALA A 209 -20.96 -27.65 26.88
CA ALA A 209 -20.70 -27.31 28.28
C ALA A 209 -20.51 -25.80 28.50
N GLU A 210 -19.90 -25.10 27.54
CA GLU A 210 -19.58 -23.67 27.65
C GLU A 210 -20.75 -22.77 27.20
N TYR A 211 -21.56 -23.20 26.23
CA TYR A 211 -22.66 -22.42 25.66
C TYR A 211 -24.00 -23.15 25.81
N PRO A 212 -24.90 -22.72 26.72
CA PRO A 212 -26.24 -23.29 26.78
C PRO A 212 -27.02 -23.00 25.49
N ASP A 213 -27.92 -23.92 25.10
CA ASP A 213 -28.69 -23.86 23.85
C ASP A 213 -29.53 -22.57 23.68
N ASP A 214 -29.82 -21.86 24.78
CA ASP A 214 -30.56 -20.59 24.80
C ASP A 214 -29.69 -19.34 24.53
N THR A 215 -28.42 -19.51 24.15
CA THR A 215 -27.52 -18.39 23.86
C THR A 215 -28.04 -17.57 22.67
N GLN A 216 -28.48 -16.33 22.93
CA GLN A 216 -28.92 -15.42 21.86
C GLN A 216 -27.73 -14.81 21.11
N PRO A 217 -27.90 -14.55 19.80
CA PRO A 217 -26.81 -14.00 19.01
C PRO A 217 -26.47 -12.57 19.44
N GLY A 218 -25.26 -12.40 19.95
CA GLY A 218 -24.72 -11.11 20.39
C GLY A 218 -23.81 -10.50 19.32
N TYR A 219 -24.04 -9.22 18.98
CA TYR A 219 -23.16 -8.45 18.11
C TYR A 219 -22.40 -7.43 18.95
N HIS A 220 -21.08 -7.51 18.94
CA HIS A 220 -20.23 -6.56 19.66
C HIS A 220 -19.86 -5.36 18.77
N SER A 221 -19.85 -4.18 19.36
CA SER A 221 -19.45 -2.95 18.67
C SER A 221 -17.94 -2.75 18.75
N VAL A 222 -17.34 -2.19 17.70
CA VAL A 222 -15.91 -1.81 17.65
C VAL A 222 -15.55 -0.86 18.81
N LEU A 223 -16.50 -0.05 19.26
CA LEU A 223 -16.33 0.92 20.35
C LEU A 223 -16.16 0.25 21.73
N GLU A 224 -16.68 -0.97 21.90
CA GLU A 224 -16.54 -1.74 23.13
C GLU A 224 -15.08 -2.20 23.34
N LEU A 225 -14.30 -2.27 22.26
CA LEU A 225 -12.89 -2.65 22.28
C LEU A 225 -11.99 -1.60 22.96
N HIS A 226 -12.41 -0.32 22.97
CA HIS A 226 -11.68 0.73 23.69
C HIS A 226 -11.60 0.45 25.20
N SER A 227 -12.55 -0.34 25.73
CA SER A 227 -12.55 -0.77 27.13
C SER A 227 -11.32 -1.61 27.49
N THR A 228 -10.80 -2.41 26.54
CA THR A 228 -9.60 -3.24 26.77
C THR A 228 -8.32 -2.54 26.33
N ARG A 229 -7.76 -1.71 27.23
CA ARG A 229 -6.55 -0.90 27.01
C ARG A 229 -5.36 -1.67 26.40
N VAL A 230 -5.21 -2.97 26.71
CA VAL A 230 -4.10 -3.81 26.21
C VAL A 230 -4.25 -4.12 24.72
N ILE A 231 -5.46 -4.50 24.27
CA ILE A 231 -5.73 -4.86 22.86
C ILE A 231 -5.58 -3.60 22.00
N TRP A 232 -6.15 -2.48 22.45
CA TRP A 232 -6.06 -1.20 21.76
C TRP A 232 -4.60 -0.74 21.59
N ARG A 233 -3.78 -0.84 22.65
CA ARG A 233 -2.35 -0.51 22.59
C ARG A 233 -1.61 -1.36 21.56
N ASN A 234 -1.84 -2.67 21.55
CA ASN A 234 -1.20 -3.56 20.59
C ASN A 234 -1.66 -3.25 19.15
N CYS A 235 -2.94 -2.92 18.96
CA CYS A 235 -3.48 -2.50 17.67
C CYS A 235 -2.79 -1.25 17.14
N LEU A 236 -2.64 -0.22 17.97
CA LEU A 236 -1.97 1.02 17.59
C LEU A 236 -0.51 0.78 17.22
N ILE A 237 0.22 0.00 18.02
CA ILE A 237 1.63 -0.32 17.74
C ILE A 237 1.78 -1.01 16.38
N LEU A 238 0.97 -2.04 16.12
CA LEU A 238 1.06 -2.82 14.87
C LEU A 238 0.59 -2.04 13.66
N SER A 239 -0.45 -1.21 13.82
CA SER A 239 -0.93 -0.32 12.76
C SER A 239 0.11 0.74 12.41
N PHE A 240 0.74 1.35 13.41
CA PHE A 240 1.81 2.32 13.21
C PHE A 240 3.06 1.67 12.57
N THR A 241 3.39 0.45 12.98
CA THR A 241 4.49 -0.32 12.37
C THR A 241 4.21 -0.63 10.90
N MET A 242 2.98 -1.01 10.56
CA MET A 242 2.55 -1.23 9.19
C MET A 242 2.59 0.07 8.37
N PHE A 243 2.13 1.18 8.95
CA PHE A 243 2.15 2.51 8.32
C PHE A 243 3.57 2.94 7.97
N ILE A 244 4.51 2.85 8.93
CA ILE A 244 5.93 3.14 8.68
C ILE A 244 6.49 2.18 7.64
N GLY A 245 6.22 0.88 7.80
CA GLY A 245 6.70 -0.16 6.91
C GLY A 245 6.32 0.12 5.46
N THR A 246 5.07 0.46 5.18
CA THR A 246 4.57 0.75 3.83
C THR A 246 4.94 2.14 3.32
N GLY A 247 4.96 3.15 4.19
CA GLY A 247 5.34 4.53 3.83
C GLY A 247 6.81 4.66 3.39
N ILE A 248 7.74 3.99 4.09
CA ILE A 248 9.18 4.06 3.76
C ILE A 248 9.50 3.37 2.41
N GLN A 249 8.68 2.42 1.95
CA GLN A 249 8.88 1.75 0.65
C GLN A 249 8.97 2.75 -0.50
N TYR A 250 8.21 3.85 -0.42
CA TYR A 250 8.28 4.92 -1.41
C TYR A 250 9.68 5.54 -1.46
N CYS A 251 10.27 5.86 -0.30
CA CYS A 251 11.60 6.44 -0.22
C CYS A 251 12.65 5.51 -0.86
N PHE A 252 12.60 4.20 -0.55
CA PHE A 252 13.52 3.24 -1.18
C PHE A 252 13.29 3.14 -2.69
N THR A 253 12.04 3.07 -3.14
CA THR A 253 11.74 2.95 -4.58
C THR A 253 12.09 4.22 -5.35
N ARG A 254 11.99 5.40 -4.73
CA ARG A 254 12.45 6.67 -5.30
C ARG A 254 13.97 6.66 -5.52
N ASN A 255 14.74 6.13 -4.57
CA ASN A 255 16.19 5.99 -4.73
C ASN A 255 16.56 5.03 -5.87
N LEU A 256 15.75 3.99 -6.13
CA LEU A 256 15.95 3.10 -7.30
C LEU A 256 15.80 3.85 -8.64
N ARG A 257 14.92 4.86 -8.71
CA ARG A 257 14.73 5.66 -9.93
C ARG A 257 15.92 6.55 -10.26
N SER A 258 16.64 7.03 -9.24
CA SER A 258 17.89 7.79 -9.44
C SER A 258 18.97 6.95 -10.12
N TYR A 259 18.94 5.63 -9.96
CA TYR A 259 19.88 4.72 -10.63
C TYR A 259 19.44 4.37 -12.06
N SER A 260 18.13 4.17 -12.28
CA SER A 260 17.57 3.85 -13.58
C SER A 260 16.23 4.55 -13.78
N HIS A 261 16.17 5.39 -14.81
CA HIS A 261 14.93 6.09 -15.22
C HIS A 261 13.89 5.14 -15.85
N ASN A 262 14.20 3.85 -16.01
CA ASN A 262 13.25 2.86 -16.54
C ASN A 262 12.20 2.49 -15.49
N PHE A 263 10.95 2.90 -15.69
CA PHE A 263 9.82 2.57 -14.82
C PHE A 263 9.71 1.07 -14.50
N TYR A 264 9.80 0.22 -15.53
CA TYR A 264 9.71 -1.24 -15.38
C TYR A 264 10.78 -1.82 -14.46
N PHE A 265 12.00 -1.26 -14.46
CA PHE A 265 13.08 -1.74 -13.60
C PHE A 265 12.71 -1.56 -12.11
N SER A 266 12.31 -0.34 -11.73
CA SER A 266 11.87 -0.06 -10.36
C SER A 266 10.61 -0.84 -9.96
N TYR A 267 9.70 -1.07 -10.91
CA TYR A 267 8.49 -1.86 -10.70
C TYR A 267 8.81 -3.33 -10.41
N PHE A 268 9.56 -3.99 -11.29
CA PHE A 268 9.90 -5.41 -11.14
C PHE A 268 10.79 -5.66 -9.92
N LEU A 269 11.72 -4.75 -9.60
CA LEU A 269 12.50 -4.86 -8.36
C LEU A 269 11.61 -4.82 -7.12
N ARG A 270 10.64 -3.90 -7.06
CA ARG A 270 9.69 -3.84 -5.94
C ARG A 270 8.94 -5.15 -5.78
N VAL A 271 8.39 -5.68 -6.86
CA VAL A 271 7.62 -6.94 -6.85
C VAL A 271 8.51 -8.12 -6.43
N LEU A 272 9.74 -8.20 -6.97
CA LEU A 272 10.71 -9.23 -6.61
C LEU A 272 11.12 -9.16 -5.13
N THR A 273 11.36 -7.96 -4.59
CA THR A 273 11.65 -7.79 -3.16
C THR A 273 10.47 -8.19 -2.28
N GLY A 274 9.23 -8.02 -2.75
CA GLY A 274 8.05 -8.55 -2.07
C GLY A 274 8.06 -10.08 -2.01
N ALA A 275 8.37 -10.75 -3.13
CA ALA A 275 8.51 -12.21 -3.19
C ALA A 275 9.60 -12.73 -2.24
N LEU A 276 10.76 -12.07 -2.24
CA LEU A 276 11.86 -12.39 -1.32
C LEU A 276 11.46 -12.14 0.14
N GLY A 277 10.65 -11.12 0.41
CA GLY A 277 10.03 -10.86 1.71
C GLY A 277 9.17 -12.03 2.17
N CYS A 278 8.30 -12.57 1.33
CA CYS A 278 7.50 -13.77 1.64
C CYS A 278 8.38 -14.98 1.97
N ILE A 279 9.41 -15.26 1.14
CA ILE A 279 10.36 -16.36 1.38
C ILE A 279 11.08 -16.17 2.73
N PHE A 280 11.56 -14.95 3.00
CA PHE A 280 12.22 -14.62 4.25
C PHE A 280 11.32 -14.86 5.46
N LEU A 281 10.04 -14.47 5.40
CA LEU A 281 9.09 -14.71 6.48
C LEU A 281 8.82 -16.19 6.70
N CYS A 282 8.63 -16.98 5.63
CA CYS A 282 8.49 -18.44 5.73
C CYS A 282 9.64 -19.11 6.47
N LEU A 283 10.88 -18.70 6.16
CA LEU A 283 12.09 -19.34 6.70
C LEU A 283 12.43 -18.89 8.13
N SER A 284 12.12 -17.64 8.46
CA SER A 284 12.60 -16.99 9.68
C SER A 284 11.59 -17.02 10.83
N VAL A 285 10.30 -16.86 10.55
CA VAL A 285 9.28 -16.67 11.61
C VAL A 285 9.13 -17.91 12.49
N ASN A 286 9.22 -19.11 11.91
CA ASN A 286 9.13 -20.37 12.67
C ASN A 286 10.36 -20.60 13.57
N ARG A 287 11.52 -20.02 13.24
CA ARG A 287 12.77 -20.22 14.02
C ARG A 287 12.97 -19.18 15.11
N PHE A 288 12.74 -17.91 14.80
CA PHE A 288 13.05 -16.79 15.71
C PHE A 288 11.80 -16.18 16.36
N GLY A 289 10.62 -16.70 16.03
CA GLY A 289 9.35 -16.18 16.49
C GLY A 289 8.94 -14.88 15.78
N ARG A 290 7.64 -14.57 15.86
CA ARG A 290 7.01 -13.44 15.16
C ARG A 290 7.53 -12.08 15.64
N ARG A 291 7.65 -11.89 16.96
CA ARG A 291 8.13 -10.63 17.55
C ARG A 291 9.59 -10.34 17.22
N GLY A 292 10.44 -11.37 17.25
CA GLY A 292 11.86 -11.26 16.92
C GLY A 292 12.07 -10.80 15.48
N ILE A 293 11.38 -11.43 14.52
CA ILE A 293 11.47 -11.05 13.11
C ILE A 293 10.86 -9.67 12.83
N LEU A 294 9.78 -9.28 13.53
CA LEU A 294 9.21 -7.94 13.42
C LEU A 294 10.21 -6.87 13.88
N LEU A 295 10.90 -7.08 15.00
CA LEU A 295 11.92 -6.17 15.50
C LEU A 295 13.15 -6.12 14.57
N LEU A 296 13.63 -7.28 14.11
CA LEU A 296 14.77 -7.36 13.20
C LEU A 296 14.51 -6.60 11.89
N SER A 297 13.33 -6.84 11.27
CA SER A 297 12.95 -6.15 10.04
C SER A 297 12.78 -4.64 10.24
N ALA A 298 12.26 -4.20 11.39
CA ALA A 298 12.18 -2.78 11.74
C ALA A 298 13.56 -2.14 11.90
N ILE A 299 14.49 -2.80 12.61
CA ILE A 299 15.86 -2.30 12.80
C ILE A 299 16.59 -2.18 11.46
N ILE A 300 16.54 -3.20 10.61
CA ILE A 300 17.24 -3.17 9.32
C ILE A 300 16.62 -2.12 8.39
N THR A 301 15.29 -1.99 8.38
CA THR A 301 14.59 -0.94 7.61
C THR A 301 15.03 0.45 8.09
N GLY A 302 15.03 0.68 9.41
CA GLY A 302 15.46 1.95 10.01
C GLY A 302 16.92 2.28 9.72
N LEU A 303 17.83 1.34 9.95
CA LEU A 303 19.26 1.51 9.65
C LEU A 303 19.51 1.79 8.16
N SER A 304 18.85 1.06 7.27
CA SER A 304 18.98 1.28 5.82
C SER A 304 18.50 2.68 5.43
N SER A 305 17.39 3.15 6.01
CA SER A 305 16.88 4.50 5.75
C SER A 305 17.80 5.62 6.30
N LEU A 306 18.36 5.45 7.50
CA LEU A 306 19.29 6.40 8.11
C LEU A 306 20.62 6.45 7.35
N LEU A 307 21.14 5.29 6.93
CA LEU A 307 22.36 5.21 6.11
C LEU A 307 22.16 5.89 4.76
N LEU A 308 21.02 5.68 4.11
CA LEU A 308 20.68 6.42 2.90
C LEU A 308 20.61 7.92 3.19
N LEU A 309 19.90 8.36 4.22
CA LEU A 309 19.79 9.78 4.54
C LEU A 309 21.15 10.45 4.79
N ALA A 310 22.03 9.82 5.57
CA ALA A 310 23.31 10.39 5.97
C ALA A 310 24.39 10.33 4.88
N LEU A 311 24.39 9.26 4.07
CA LEU A 311 25.55 8.92 3.23
C LEU A 311 25.24 8.95 1.72
N THR A 312 24.03 9.29 1.27
CA THR A 312 23.69 9.30 -0.18
C THR A 312 24.65 10.14 -1.03
N GLN A 313 25.22 11.23 -0.49
CA GLN A 313 26.18 12.08 -1.22
C GLN A 313 27.62 11.52 -1.25
N TYR A 314 27.95 10.60 -0.34
CA TYR A 314 29.31 10.08 -0.15
C TYR A 314 29.48 8.63 -0.63
N LEU A 315 28.39 7.88 -0.79
CA LEU A 315 28.41 6.47 -1.21
C LEU A 315 28.48 6.34 -2.73
N ARG A 316 29.17 5.30 -3.20
CA ARG A 316 29.10 4.87 -4.60
C ARG A 316 27.65 4.46 -4.93
N GLY A 317 27.18 4.78 -6.14
CA GLY A 317 25.79 4.50 -6.55
C GLY A 317 25.35 3.04 -6.40
N VAL A 318 26.27 2.08 -6.50
CA VAL A 318 26.00 0.65 -6.26
C VAL A 318 25.60 0.38 -4.80
N LEU A 319 26.23 1.06 -3.84
CA LEU A 319 25.93 0.86 -2.41
C LEU A 319 24.57 1.46 -2.03
N VAL A 320 24.21 2.61 -2.64
CA VAL A 320 22.87 3.19 -2.55
C VAL A 320 21.80 2.22 -3.09
N LEU A 321 22.09 1.55 -4.21
CA LEU A 321 21.21 0.54 -4.79
C LEU A 321 21.02 -0.65 -3.83
N VAL A 322 22.12 -1.23 -3.32
CA VAL A 322 22.06 -2.38 -2.40
C VAL A 322 21.30 -2.02 -1.12
N LEU A 323 21.58 -0.87 -0.50
CA LEU A 323 20.87 -0.40 0.69
C LEU A 323 19.38 -0.15 0.42
N SER A 324 19.03 0.37 -0.76
CA SER A 324 17.64 0.60 -1.15
C SER A 324 16.89 -0.72 -1.35
N VAL A 325 17.50 -1.70 -2.02
CA VAL A 325 16.89 -3.03 -2.22
C VAL A 325 16.75 -3.80 -0.90
N LEU A 326 17.79 -3.76 -0.06
CA LEU A 326 17.77 -4.39 1.26
C LEU A 326 16.69 -3.76 2.15
N GLY A 327 16.68 -2.42 2.24
CA GLY A 327 15.67 -1.68 2.98
C GLY A 327 14.26 -1.97 2.48
N LEU A 328 14.07 -2.05 1.16
CA LEU A 328 12.77 -2.37 0.55
C LEU A 328 12.29 -3.77 0.91
N LEU A 329 13.16 -4.79 0.85
CA LEU A 329 12.83 -6.17 1.23
C LEU A 329 12.37 -6.25 2.69
N PHE A 330 13.15 -5.69 3.62
CA PHE A 330 12.80 -5.74 5.04
C PHE A 330 11.58 -4.91 5.39
N SER A 331 11.36 -3.80 4.68
CA SER A 331 10.17 -2.96 4.79
C SER A 331 8.90 -3.68 4.29
N GLN A 332 8.99 -4.47 3.21
CA GLN A 332 7.91 -5.35 2.76
C GLN A 332 7.62 -6.46 3.80
N ALA A 333 8.66 -7.13 4.29
CA ALA A 333 8.53 -8.16 5.31
C ALA A 333 7.91 -7.60 6.61
N LEU A 334 8.31 -6.40 7.03
CA LEU A 334 7.76 -5.69 8.19
C LEU A 334 6.26 -5.40 8.01
N ALA A 335 5.85 -4.89 6.85
CA ALA A 335 4.46 -4.59 6.55
C ALA A 335 3.58 -5.85 6.52
N MET A 336 4.05 -6.92 5.87
CA MET A 336 3.32 -8.21 5.81
C MET A 336 3.20 -8.85 7.20
N LEU A 337 4.29 -8.90 7.97
CA LEU A 337 4.29 -9.52 9.29
C LEU A 337 3.50 -8.71 10.32
N SER A 338 3.49 -7.38 10.25
CA SER A 338 2.68 -6.54 11.13
C SER A 338 1.18 -6.72 10.87
N ALA A 339 0.74 -6.76 9.60
CA ALA A 339 -0.65 -7.05 9.24
C ALA A 339 -1.08 -8.44 9.74
N PHE A 340 -0.23 -9.45 9.53
CA PHE A 340 -0.47 -10.80 10.00
C PHE A 340 -0.53 -10.89 11.54
N PHE A 341 0.44 -10.31 12.22
CA PHE A 341 0.46 -10.33 13.68
C PHE A 341 -0.71 -9.53 14.29
N ALA A 342 -1.14 -8.44 13.64
CA ALA A 342 -2.35 -7.72 14.04
C ALA A 342 -3.58 -8.62 13.96
N SER A 343 -3.75 -9.36 12.86
CA SER A 343 -4.89 -10.27 12.69
C SER A 343 -4.90 -11.46 13.65
N GLU A 344 -3.77 -11.85 14.23
CA GLU A 344 -3.76 -12.89 15.28
C GLU A 344 -4.06 -12.34 16.69
N VAL A 345 -3.59 -11.12 16.98
CA VAL A 345 -3.77 -10.50 18.30
C VAL A 345 -5.19 -9.94 18.46
N MET A 346 -5.83 -9.49 17.37
CA MET A 346 -7.18 -8.94 17.44
C MET A 346 -8.24 -10.04 17.62
N PRO A 347 -9.25 -9.82 18.49
CA PRO A 347 -10.38 -10.73 18.62
C PRO A 347 -11.16 -10.79 17.31
N THR A 348 -11.76 -11.95 17.03
CA THR A 348 -12.47 -12.24 15.77
C THR A 348 -13.61 -11.27 15.48
N VAL A 349 -14.24 -10.70 16.51
CA VAL A 349 -15.45 -9.85 16.38
C VAL A 349 -15.14 -8.40 15.96
N VAL A 350 -13.90 -7.92 16.11
CA VAL A 350 -13.52 -6.52 15.83
C VAL A 350 -12.31 -6.43 14.87
N ARG A 351 -11.98 -7.56 14.24
CA ARG A 351 -10.75 -7.68 13.46
C ARG A 351 -10.80 -6.83 12.18
N GLY A 352 -11.96 -6.76 11.51
CA GLY A 352 -12.13 -6.01 10.27
C GLY A 352 -11.98 -4.52 10.48
N GLY A 353 -12.68 -3.98 11.47
CA GLY A 353 -12.68 -2.56 11.83
C GLY A 353 -11.40 -2.02 12.50
N CYS A 354 -10.35 -2.81 12.71
CA CYS A 354 -9.07 -2.36 13.28
C CYS A 354 -7.89 -2.44 12.29
N LEU A 355 -8.01 -3.26 11.22
CA LEU A 355 -6.98 -3.42 10.19
C LEU A 355 -6.79 -2.17 9.29
N TRP A 356 -7.71 -1.20 9.32
CA TRP A 356 -7.66 0.01 8.49
C TRP A 356 -6.53 0.98 8.84
N ALA A 357 -6.08 1.02 10.10
CA ALA A 357 -5.07 1.98 10.51
C ALA A 357 -3.70 1.70 9.84
N GLY A 358 -3.41 0.45 9.49
CA GLY A 358 -2.23 0.08 8.69
C GLY A 358 -2.43 0.20 7.17
N ALA A 359 -3.67 0.11 6.67
CA ALA A 359 -4.00 0.34 5.26
C ALA A 359 -3.73 1.78 4.81
N SER A 360 -3.76 2.75 5.74
CA SER A 360 -3.36 4.13 5.47
C SER A 360 -1.93 4.26 4.92
N GLY A 361 -1.01 3.36 5.28
CA GLY A 361 0.37 3.41 4.79
C GLY A 361 0.55 2.85 3.37
N TRP A 362 -0.35 1.96 2.92
CA TRP A 362 -0.43 1.55 1.51
C TRP A 362 -0.73 2.74 0.59
N LEU A 363 -1.53 3.71 1.05
CA LEU A 363 -1.79 4.96 0.31
C LEU A 363 -0.55 5.81 0.16
N TYR A 364 0.27 5.94 1.21
CA TYR A 364 1.49 6.74 1.15
C TYR A 364 2.56 6.09 0.26
N GLY A 365 2.71 4.75 0.35
CA GLY A 365 3.68 4.01 -0.46
C GLY A 365 3.39 4.04 -1.98
N HIS A 366 2.14 3.73 -2.37
CA HIS A 366 1.75 3.72 -3.79
C HIS A 366 1.38 5.12 -4.32
N GLY A 367 0.74 5.97 -3.51
CA GLY A 367 0.32 7.33 -3.88
C GLY A 367 1.48 8.22 -4.30
N CYS A 368 2.56 8.20 -3.52
CA CYS A 368 3.76 9.00 -3.80
C CYS A 368 4.56 8.46 -5.00
N LEU A 369 4.52 7.16 -5.29
CA LEU A 369 5.20 6.55 -6.44
C LEU A 369 4.77 7.18 -7.79
N LEU A 370 3.53 7.63 -7.89
CA LEU A 370 2.99 8.19 -9.14
C LEU A 370 3.08 9.72 -9.21
N TYR A 371 3.05 10.40 -8.06
CA TYR A 371 3.23 11.87 -8.02
C TYR A 371 4.60 12.30 -8.59
N ASP A 372 5.64 11.49 -8.39
CA ASP A 372 6.98 11.71 -8.96
C ASP A 372 7.23 11.00 -10.31
N GLY A 373 6.29 10.20 -10.83
CA GLY A 373 6.36 9.70 -12.22
C GLY A 373 5.87 10.74 -13.24
N ALA A 374 5.29 11.82 -12.73
CA ALA A 374 4.70 12.92 -13.44
C ALA A 374 5.63 14.05 -13.94
N PRO A 375 6.72 14.42 -13.25
CA PRO A 375 7.38 15.70 -13.51
C PRO A 375 8.57 15.58 -14.48
N GLU A 376 8.55 14.65 -15.45
CA GLU A 376 9.65 14.49 -16.42
C GLU A 376 9.21 14.65 -17.88
N GLN A 377 8.17 15.46 -18.14
CA GLN A 377 7.93 16.05 -19.48
C GLN A 377 8.11 17.58 -19.53
N GLN A 378 8.45 18.23 -18.41
CA GLN A 378 8.72 19.67 -18.37
C GLN A 378 10.07 20.08 -19.02
N GLY A 379 10.91 19.12 -19.42
CA GLY A 379 12.21 19.40 -20.05
C GLY A 379 12.20 19.61 -21.57
N LEU A 380 11.09 19.39 -22.29
CA LEU A 380 11.09 19.35 -23.75
C LEU A 380 10.03 20.24 -24.43
N LEU A 381 9.73 21.40 -23.86
CA LEU A 381 9.10 22.50 -24.60
C LEU A 381 9.73 23.84 -24.20
N PRO A 382 10.15 24.69 -25.16
CA PRO A 382 10.60 26.03 -24.82
C PRO A 382 9.44 26.80 -24.17
N PRO A 383 9.70 27.65 -23.16
CA PRO A 383 8.65 28.38 -22.48
C PRO A 383 7.91 29.31 -23.46
N PRO A 384 6.60 29.54 -23.25
CA PRO A 384 5.81 30.44 -24.09
C PRO A 384 6.45 31.83 -24.12
N ARG A 385 6.43 32.46 -25.31
CA ARG A 385 7.14 33.72 -25.63
C ARG A 385 6.87 34.87 -24.65
N HIS A 386 5.77 34.82 -23.90
CA HIS A 386 5.41 35.82 -22.89
C HIS A 386 6.22 35.76 -21.58
N LEU A 387 6.98 34.68 -21.32
CA LEU A 387 7.84 34.56 -20.14
C LEU A 387 9.33 34.84 -20.40
N ARG A 388 9.74 35.16 -21.65
CA ARG A 388 11.11 35.61 -21.95
C ARG A 388 11.43 37.02 -21.42
N LEU A 389 10.41 37.83 -21.13
CA LEU A 389 10.62 39.20 -20.64
C LEU A 389 10.88 39.28 -19.13
N LEU A 390 10.64 38.20 -18.36
CA LEU A 390 10.82 38.18 -16.90
C LEU A 390 12.05 37.39 -16.42
N ARG A 391 12.80 36.75 -17.32
CA ARG A 391 14.12 36.17 -17.02
C ARG A 391 15.22 37.01 -17.68
N ARG A 392 15.44 38.23 -17.17
CA ARG A 392 16.80 38.77 -17.17
C ARG A 392 17.57 38.06 -16.06
N PRO A 393 18.75 37.50 -16.32
CA PRO A 393 19.52 36.83 -15.29
C PRO A 393 20.00 37.86 -14.25
N LEU A 394 19.80 37.54 -12.97
CA LEU A 394 20.29 38.31 -11.82
C LEU A 394 21.82 38.51 -11.80
N SER A 395 22.57 37.84 -12.68
CA SER A 395 24.01 38.07 -12.88
C SER A 395 24.34 39.41 -13.54
N ALA A 396 23.40 40.03 -14.27
CA ALA A 396 23.64 41.33 -14.91
C ALA A 396 23.49 42.53 -13.95
N VAL A 397 22.79 42.35 -12.82
CA VAL A 397 22.56 43.42 -11.83
C VAL A 397 23.76 43.56 -10.87
N HIS A 398 24.46 42.46 -10.56
CA HIS A 398 25.69 42.54 -9.75
C HIS A 398 26.90 43.13 -10.51
N HIS A 399 26.99 42.93 -11.83
CA HIS A 399 28.05 43.56 -12.63
C HIS A 399 27.78 45.06 -12.93
N ALA A 400 26.52 45.49 -12.99
CA ALA A 400 26.18 46.91 -13.15
C ALA A 400 26.48 47.71 -11.86
N ALA A 401 26.16 47.17 -10.68
CA ALA A 401 26.43 47.83 -9.40
C ALA A 401 27.95 47.96 -9.08
N ALA A 402 28.78 47.02 -9.56
CA ALA A 402 30.24 47.11 -9.41
C ALA A 402 30.90 48.10 -10.38
N GLY A 403 30.28 48.36 -11.54
CA GLY A 403 30.77 49.34 -12.53
C GLY A 403 30.50 50.80 -12.13
N GLU A 404 29.37 51.07 -11.49
CA GLU A 404 29.01 52.44 -11.05
C GLU A 404 29.83 52.93 -9.85
N GLN A 405 30.29 52.05 -8.96
CA GLN A 405 31.21 52.45 -7.87
C GLN A 405 32.64 52.74 -8.36
N ALA A 406 33.08 52.12 -9.46
CA ALA A 406 34.41 52.38 -10.02
C ALA A 406 34.48 53.71 -10.82
N GLN A 407 33.36 54.16 -11.40
CA GLN A 407 33.29 55.43 -12.16
C GLN A 407 33.03 56.68 -11.29
N ALA A 408 32.55 56.51 -10.06
CA ALA A 408 32.38 57.62 -9.11
C ALA A 408 33.71 58.06 -8.44
N ALA A 409 34.77 57.25 -8.51
CA ALA A 409 36.07 57.55 -7.89
C ALA A 409 37.06 58.30 -8.79
N THR A 410 36.69 58.64 -10.04
CA THR A 410 37.63 59.18 -11.06
C THR A 410 37.31 60.58 -11.57
N ARG A 411 36.50 61.39 -10.88
CA ARG A 411 36.26 62.79 -11.31
C ARG A 411 36.32 63.80 -10.16
N LEU A 412 37.23 64.78 -10.34
CA LEU A 412 37.35 66.13 -9.75
C LEU A 412 38.47 66.33 -8.70
N PRO A 413 39.12 67.52 -8.64
CA PRO A 413 40.19 67.95 -9.55
C PRO A 413 41.47 68.41 -8.82
N GLU A 414 42.55 68.57 -9.58
CA GLU A 414 43.81 69.19 -9.17
C GLU A 414 43.64 70.58 -8.53
N GLY A 415 44.40 70.89 -7.48
CA GLY A 415 44.55 72.27 -7.00
C GLY A 415 45.28 72.49 -5.66
N ARG A 416 46.62 72.62 -5.73
CA ARG A 416 47.52 73.48 -4.90
C ARG A 416 48.05 73.04 -3.50
N ARG A 417 49.40 72.99 -3.48
CA ARG A 417 50.41 73.46 -2.49
C ARG A 417 50.96 72.48 -1.43
N GLU A 418 52.25 72.16 -1.59
CA GLU A 418 53.26 71.67 -0.62
C GLU A 418 53.51 72.66 0.56
N PRO A 419 54.41 72.43 1.57
CA PRO A 419 55.41 71.34 1.78
C PRO A 419 55.59 70.77 3.23
N ALA A 420 56.54 69.82 3.36
CA ALA A 420 57.34 69.40 4.55
C ALA A 420 56.62 68.52 5.62
N THR A 421 57.18 67.46 6.23
CA THR A 421 58.58 67.08 6.55
C THR A 421 58.60 65.57 6.93
N ALA A 422 59.75 64.90 6.70
CA ALA A 422 60.10 63.53 7.16
C ALA A 422 60.27 63.46 8.72
N PRO A 423 60.60 62.32 9.41
CA PRO A 423 61.28 61.12 8.90
C PRO A 423 60.97 59.71 9.52
N SER A 424 61.47 58.68 8.81
CA SER A 424 62.12 57.41 9.24
C SER A 424 61.60 56.52 10.40
N LEU A 425 61.27 55.25 10.07
CA LEU A 425 61.76 53.91 10.55
C LEU A 425 62.31 53.74 12.00
N PRO A 426 62.35 52.52 12.63
CA PRO A 426 62.37 51.17 12.02
C PRO A 426 61.53 50.05 12.70
N VAL A 427 61.48 48.91 11.98
CA VAL A 427 61.19 47.49 12.33
C VAL A 427 61.87 47.05 13.66
N PRO A 428 61.40 46.04 14.44
CA PRO A 428 60.59 44.85 14.08
C PRO A 428 59.12 44.81 14.50
#